data_AF-A0A7W1VWQ6-F1
#
_entry.id   AF-A0A7W1VWQ6-F1
#
_cell.length_a   1.000
_cell.length_b   1.000
_cell.length_c   1.000
_cell.angle_alpha   90.00
_cell.angle_beta   90.00
_cell.angle_gamma   90.00
#
_symmetry.space_group_name_H-M   'P 1'
#
loop_
_entity.id
_entity.type
_entity.pdbx_description
1 polymer ?
#
loop_
_entity_poly.entity_id
_entity_poly.type
_entity_poly.pdbx_seq_one_letter_code
_entity_poly.pdbx_strand_id
1 'polypeptide(L)'
;MSFISWQYAFLLAGVFALYWLLPWRGRIYLLLGSSYFFYGVWDARFLALLLASTSLDFFFGLAIAGHRQSLGKLILNAALPFAWLAGFRLFSGTTTVDNWALGIAAAFPFLFALVYSAMWRLQAGQRRRAFLLGAIVTHLGILFFFKYFNFFAGSLAELLGNFGWQPGWTLLNVILPVGISFYTFQSIAYAVDVYRGEAEPPRDFPLYAAYLAFFPQLVAGPIERPNELLPQFQRPAAWLGENFSRGLRLILIGLFKKVFVADNCALLANYAFDPETTLNGWWATLGVLAFAFQIYGDFSGYTDIARGSARLFGIQLSRNFFFPYMARGPSDFWQRWHITLSTWIRDYIYIPLGGNRGGKWLTMRNLLIAMLLAGLWHGAAWTFVLWGAFHGLLLCLYRLSPGLKRLETEDYGWRMPVSVAVMFLFTLFGWALFRSPGIGHFTHWLQAFGNWETSGYVDWIKPGGWLLIHIVPLLLLQWATAKSRDEIEFTHFPWVVREAGYLILFLLVATSAVSDAEFIYFQF
;
A
#
# COMPACT_ATOMS: atom_id res chain seq x y z
N MET A 1 -2.13 9.69 -13.36
CA MET A 1 -3.54 10.01 -13.00
C MET A 1 -3.74 9.65 -11.54
N SER A 2 -4.09 10.60 -10.68
CA SER A 2 -4.29 10.36 -9.23
C SER A 2 -5.78 10.31 -8.87
N PHE A 3 -6.15 9.70 -7.75
CA PHE A 3 -7.55 9.56 -7.33
C PHE A 3 -8.27 10.88 -7.01
N ILE A 4 -7.51 11.94 -6.77
CA ILE A 4 -8.04 13.28 -6.51
C ILE A 4 -8.16 14.14 -7.77
N SER A 5 -7.67 13.64 -8.91
CA SER A 5 -7.61 14.42 -10.14
C SER A 5 -8.93 14.39 -10.92
N TRP A 6 -9.21 15.46 -11.67
CA TRP A 6 -10.38 15.52 -12.56
C TRP A 6 -10.38 14.39 -13.59
N GLN A 7 -9.21 13.99 -14.10
CA GLN A 7 -9.09 12.88 -15.05
C GLN A 7 -9.60 11.56 -14.45
N TYR A 8 -9.32 11.31 -13.17
CA TYR A 8 -9.86 10.12 -12.49
C TYR A 8 -11.36 10.21 -12.28
N ALA A 9 -11.88 11.38 -11.89
CA ALA A 9 -13.32 11.58 -11.72
C ALA A 9 -14.08 11.32 -13.03
N PHE A 10 -13.58 11.82 -14.17
CA PHE A 10 -14.17 11.57 -15.49
C PHE A 10 -14.05 10.10 -15.92
N LEU A 11 -12.89 9.46 -15.68
CA LEU A 11 -12.72 8.03 -15.93
C LEU A 11 -13.75 7.22 -15.12
N LEU A 12 -13.84 7.46 -13.82
CA LEU A 12 -14.75 6.75 -12.93
C LEU A 12 -16.21 6.90 -13.36
N ALA A 13 -16.64 8.13 -13.68
CA ALA A 13 -18.01 8.40 -14.12
C ALA A 13 -18.33 7.70 -15.46
N GLY A 14 -17.41 7.75 -16.43
CA GLY A 14 -17.59 7.10 -17.73
C GLY A 14 -17.63 5.57 -17.62
N VAL A 15 -16.71 4.99 -16.85
CA VAL A 15 -16.67 3.54 -16.60
C VAL A 15 -17.91 3.09 -15.85
N PHE A 16 -18.36 3.85 -14.85
CA PHE A 16 -19.60 3.58 -14.12
C PHE A 16 -20.82 3.56 -15.04
N ALA A 17 -20.99 4.57 -15.90
CA ALA A 17 -22.11 4.63 -16.83
C ALA A 17 -22.12 3.43 -17.79
N LEU A 18 -20.96 3.07 -18.36
CA LEU A 18 -20.84 1.93 -19.28
C LEU A 18 -21.00 0.57 -18.57
N TYR A 19 -20.49 0.43 -17.34
CA TYR A 19 -20.49 -0.82 -16.60
C TYR A 19 -21.90 -1.36 -16.40
N TRP A 20 -22.85 -0.49 -16.02
CA TRP A 20 -24.22 -0.90 -15.75
C TRP A 20 -25.06 -1.13 -17.02
N LEU A 21 -24.59 -0.69 -18.19
CA LEU A 21 -25.19 -0.97 -19.49
C LEU A 21 -24.75 -2.31 -20.11
N LEU A 22 -23.63 -2.87 -19.64
CA LEU A 22 -23.03 -4.07 -20.23
C LEU A 22 -23.46 -5.37 -19.51
N PRO A 23 -23.52 -6.51 -20.24
CA PRO A 23 -23.65 -7.83 -19.62
C PRO A 23 -22.39 -8.18 -18.82
N TRP A 24 -22.47 -9.18 -17.95
CA TRP A 24 -21.38 -9.56 -17.03
C TRP A 24 -20.01 -9.70 -17.69
N ARG A 25 -19.89 -10.39 -18.84
CA ARG A 25 -18.62 -10.49 -19.55
C ARG A 25 -18.11 -9.14 -20.06
N GLY A 26 -19.00 -8.30 -20.59
CA GLY A 26 -18.66 -6.94 -21.01
C GLY A 26 -18.14 -6.08 -19.86
N ARG A 27 -18.70 -6.24 -18.66
CA ARG A 27 -18.22 -5.58 -17.43
C ARG A 27 -16.78 -5.96 -17.09
N ILE A 28 -16.42 -7.24 -17.19
CA ILE A 28 -15.04 -7.70 -16.93
C ILE A 28 -14.06 -7.07 -17.93
N TYR A 29 -14.38 -7.07 -19.23
CA TYR A 29 -13.52 -6.44 -20.23
C TYR A 29 -13.43 -4.93 -20.07
N LEU A 30 -14.52 -4.26 -19.70
CA LEU A 30 -14.53 -2.83 -19.41
C LEU A 30 -13.62 -2.52 -18.22
N LEU A 31 -13.76 -3.25 -17.12
CA LEU A 31 -12.91 -3.07 -15.93
C LEU A 31 -11.44 -3.33 -16.25
N LEU A 32 -11.14 -4.38 -17.03
CA LEU A 32 -9.80 -4.70 -17.47
C LEU A 32 -9.20 -3.57 -18.32
N GLY A 33 -9.89 -3.14 -19.38
CA GLY A 33 -9.43 -2.08 -20.26
C GLY A 33 -9.23 -0.75 -19.52
N SER A 34 -10.18 -0.39 -18.65
CA SER A 34 -10.09 0.82 -17.82
C SER A 34 -8.92 0.77 -16.85
N SER A 35 -8.59 -0.43 -16.35
CA SER A 35 -7.49 -0.62 -15.43
C SER A 35 -6.12 -0.50 -16.08
N TYR A 36 -5.98 -1.08 -17.26
CA TYR A 36 -4.77 -0.94 -18.05
C TYR A 36 -4.57 0.50 -18.53
N PHE A 37 -5.65 1.19 -18.90
CA PHE A 37 -5.61 2.62 -19.19
C PHE A 37 -5.17 3.44 -17.97
N PHE A 38 -5.83 3.24 -16.82
CA PHE A 38 -5.49 3.95 -15.58
C PHE A 38 -4.02 3.78 -15.19
N TYR A 39 -3.49 2.55 -15.27
CA TYR A 39 -2.10 2.25 -14.98
C TYR A 39 -1.14 2.82 -16.04
N GLY A 40 -1.46 2.64 -17.32
CA GLY A 40 -0.61 3.05 -18.44
C GLY A 40 -0.43 4.56 -18.59
N VAL A 41 -1.33 5.37 -18.02
CA VAL A 41 -1.18 6.83 -17.97
C VAL A 41 0.03 7.27 -17.11
N TRP A 42 0.50 6.43 -16.18
CA TRP A 42 1.73 6.71 -15.43
C TRP A 42 2.97 6.46 -16.28
N ASP A 43 3.09 5.25 -16.82
CA ASP A 43 4.08 4.90 -17.83
C ASP A 43 3.62 3.64 -18.57
N ALA A 44 3.38 3.79 -19.87
CA ALA A 44 2.88 2.71 -20.70
C ALA A 44 3.85 1.52 -20.79
N ARG A 45 5.16 1.71 -20.58
CA ARG A 45 6.16 0.63 -20.65
C ARG A 45 5.93 -0.41 -19.55
N PHE A 46 5.47 0.01 -18.37
CA PHE A 46 5.25 -0.90 -17.24
C PHE A 46 4.01 -1.78 -17.37
N LEU A 47 3.12 -1.52 -18.33
CA LEU A 47 2.06 -2.47 -18.67
C LEU A 47 2.61 -3.82 -19.14
N ALA A 48 3.79 -3.84 -19.74
CA ALA A 48 4.47 -5.08 -20.10
C ALA A 48 4.82 -5.93 -18.86
N LEU A 49 5.28 -5.28 -17.79
CA LEU A 49 5.59 -5.94 -16.53
C LEU A 49 4.31 -6.48 -15.87
N LEU A 50 3.24 -5.67 -15.83
CA LEU A 50 1.95 -6.10 -15.31
C LEU A 50 1.38 -7.28 -16.10
N LEU A 51 1.47 -7.26 -17.44
CA LEU A 51 1.08 -8.39 -18.30
C LEU A 51 1.91 -9.65 -18.02
N ALA A 52 3.23 -9.49 -17.84
CA ALA A 52 4.13 -10.62 -17.57
C ALA A 52 3.76 -11.29 -16.24
N SER A 53 3.60 -10.49 -15.17
CA SER A 53 3.17 -10.95 -13.85
C SER A 53 1.79 -11.63 -13.92
N THR A 54 0.83 -11.00 -14.58
CA THR A 54 -0.54 -11.55 -14.74
C THR A 54 -0.52 -12.92 -15.44
N SER A 55 0.24 -13.05 -16.52
CA SER A 55 0.40 -14.33 -17.25
C SER A 55 1.07 -15.40 -16.40
N LEU A 56 2.17 -15.07 -15.72
CA LEU A 56 2.85 -15.97 -14.79
C LEU A 56 1.88 -16.50 -13.72
N ASP A 57 1.19 -15.60 -13.05
CA ASP A 57 0.32 -15.96 -11.93
C ASP A 57 -0.85 -16.82 -12.36
N PHE A 58 -1.53 -16.44 -13.45
CA PHE A 58 -2.65 -17.21 -13.97
C PHE A 58 -2.27 -18.67 -14.20
N PHE A 59 -1.16 -18.92 -14.90
CA PHE A 59 -0.73 -20.28 -15.23
C PHE A 59 -0.13 -21.03 -14.05
N PHE A 60 0.61 -20.35 -13.16
CA PHE A 60 1.12 -20.96 -11.95
C PHE A 60 -0.02 -21.36 -11.00
N GLY A 61 -1.03 -20.50 -10.81
CA GLY A 61 -2.22 -20.84 -10.02
C GLY A 61 -2.96 -22.06 -10.57
N LEU A 62 -3.22 -22.10 -11.88
CA LEU A 62 -3.82 -23.28 -12.53
C LEU A 62 -2.95 -24.54 -12.34
N ALA A 63 -1.63 -24.42 -12.48
CA ALA A 63 -0.70 -25.53 -12.33
C ALA A 63 -0.62 -26.06 -10.89
N ILE A 64 -0.67 -25.17 -9.89
CA ILE A 64 -0.74 -25.53 -8.46
C ILE A 64 -2.03 -26.30 -8.17
N ALA A 65 -3.14 -25.94 -8.83
CA ALA A 65 -4.41 -26.66 -8.78
C ALA A 65 -4.45 -27.92 -9.67
N GLY A 66 -3.36 -28.28 -10.34
CA GLY A 66 -3.26 -29.50 -11.15
C GLY A 66 -3.79 -29.40 -12.58
N HIS A 67 -4.14 -28.20 -13.05
CA HIS A 67 -4.64 -27.97 -14.40
C HIS A 67 -3.50 -27.65 -15.38
N ARG A 68 -3.09 -28.64 -16.17
CA ARG A 68 -2.07 -28.44 -17.22
C ARG A 68 -2.63 -27.57 -18.35
N GLN A 69 -1.84 -26.61 -18.81
CA GLN A 69 -2.15 -25.86 -20.03
C GLN A 69 -1.31 -26.34 -21.22
N SER A 70 -1.83 -26.13 -22.43
CA SER A 70 -1.09 -26.43 -23.66
C SER A 70 0.01 -25.40 -23.88
N LEU A 71 1.10 -25.85 -24.52
CA LEU A 71 2.25 -25.00 -24.81
C LEU A 71 1.87 -23.75 -25.64
N GLY A 72 0.98 -23.92 -26.62
CA GLY A 72 0.48 -22.81 -27.43
C GLY A 72 -0.24 -21.74 -26.61
N LYS A 73 -1.06 -22.13 -25.62
CA LYS A 73 -1.73 -21.16 -24.73
C LYS A 73 -0.73 -20.41 -23.85
N LEU A 74 0.29 -21.12 -23.34
CA LEU A 74 1.35 -20.51 -22.53
C LEU A 74 2.12 -19.47 -23.34
N ILE A 75 2.60 -19.84 -24.53
CA ILE A 75 3.39 -18.95 -25.39
C ILE A 75 2.55 -17.73 -25.82
N LEU A 76 1.30 -17.94 -26.25
CA LEU A 76 0.43 -16.86 -26.71
C LEU A 76 0.21 -15.79 -25.63
N ASN A 77 -0.10 -16.19 -24.39
CA ASN A 77 -0.35 -15.24 -23.29
C ASN A 77 0.96 -14.66 -22.73
N ALA A 78 2.03 -15.45 -22.66
CA ALA A 78 3.34 -14.96 -22.25
C ALA A 78 3.96 -14.01 -23.28
N ALA A 79 3.49 -13.98 -24.54
CA ALA A 79 3.92 -13.04 -25.58
C ALA A 79 3.24 -11.66 -25.47
N LEU A 80 2.21 -11.49 -24.63
CA LEU A 80 1.53 -10.20 -24.43
C LEU A 80 2.47 -9.04 -24.04
N PRO A 81 3.46 -9.21 -23.14
CA PRO A 81 4.44 -8.16 -22.83
C PRO A 81 5.24 -7.72 -24.06
N PHE A 82 5.69 -8.67 -24.89
CA PHE A 82 6.41 -8.37 -26.12
C PHE A 82 5.51 -7.65 -27.13
N ALA A 83 4.30 -8.17 -27.37
CA ALA A 83 3.34 -7.55 -28.26
C ALA A 83 3.04 -6.11 -27.83
N TRP A 84 2.91 -5.87 -26.53
CA TRP A 84 2.72 -4.53 -25.98
C TRP A 84 3.93 -3.62 -26.21
N LEU A 85 5.14 -4.02 -25.82
CA LEU A 85 6.34 -3.18 -25.98
C LEU A 85 6.66 -2.91 -27.46
N ALA A 86 6.54 -3.92 -28.32
CA ALA A 86 6.78 -3.79 -29.74
C ALA A 86 5.73 -2.86 -30.38
N GLY A 87 4.45 -3.08 -30.07
CA GLY A 87 3.37 -2.21 -30.52
C GLY A 87 3.56 -0.77 -30.04
N PHE A 88 3.83 -0.57 -28.75
CA PHE A 88 4.07 0.75 -28.17
C PHE A 88 5.23 1.47 -28.86
N ARG A 89 6.35 0.79 -29.11
CA ARG A 89 7.49 1.35 -29.86
C ARG A 89 7.10 1.73 -31.30
N LEU A 90 6.35 0.87 -31.99
CA LEU A 90 5.92 1.11 -33.36
C LEU A 90 4.95 2.30 -33.47
N PHE A 91 3.95 2.38 -32.60
CA PHE A 91 2.90 3.41 -32.67
C PHE A 91 3.31 4.75 -32.09
N SER A 92 4.14 4.77 -31.04
CA SER A 92 4.59 6.02 -30.42
C SER A 92 5.72 6.69 -31.22
N GLY A 93 6.41 5.96 -32.11
CA GLY A 93 7.60 6.44 -32.80
C GLY A 93 8.78 6.72 -31.86
N THR A 94 8.70 6.32 -30.59
CA THR A 94 9.72 6.60 -29.57
C THR A 94 10.81 5.53 -29.55
N THR A 95 12.03 5.94 -29.24
CA THR A 95 13.15 5.04 -28.93
C THR A 95 13.25 4.71 -27.44
N THR A 96 12.26 5.10 -26.64
CA THR A 96 12.27 4.95 -25.16
C THR A 96 12.12 3.51 -24.69
N VAL A 97 11.78 2.59 -25.60
CA VAL A 97 11.83 1.15 -25.34
C VAL A 97 13.14 0.61 -25.88
N ASP A 98 14.03 0.26 -24.96
CA ASP A 98 15.35 -0.24 -25.31
C ASP A 98 15.29 -1.60 -26.03
N ASN A 99 16.26 -1.83 -26.91
CA ASN A 99 16.39 -3.10 -27.63
C ASN A 99 16.56 -4.29 -26.67
N TRP A 100 17.26 -4.10 -25.54
CA TRP A 100 17.42 -5.15 -24.53
C TRP A 100 16.09 -5.51 -23.87
N ALA A 101 15.24 -4.52 -23.57
CA ALA A 101 13.93 -4.74 -22.96
C ALA A 101 13.00 -5.51 -23.91
N LEU A 102 13.02 -5.18 -25.20
CA LEU A 102 12.32 -5.95 -26.25
C LEU A 102 12.87 -7.36 -26.40
N GLY A 103 14.19 -7.53 -26.36
CA GLY A 103 14.85 -8.84 -26.40
C GLY A 103 14.44 -9.73 -25.23
N ILE A 104 14.43 -9.20 -24.01
CA ILE A 104 13.95 -9.91 -22.82
C ILE A 104 12.47 -10.29 -22.97
N ALA A 105 11.62 -9.35 -23.39
CA ALA A 105 10.20 -9.61 -23.59
C ALA A 105 9.94 -10.66 -24.68
N ALA A 106 10.74 -10.67 -25.76
CA ALA A 106 10.64 -11.66 -26.83
C ALA A 106 11.10 -13.06 -26.38
N ALA A 107 12.12 -13.13 -25.51
CA ALA A 107 12.63 -14.40 -24.96
C ALA A 107 11.73 -14.98 -23.85
N PHE A 108 11.01 -14.12 -23.13
CA PHE A 108 10.18 -14.49 -21.99
C PHE A 108 9.17 -15.63 -22.25
N PRO A 109 8.38 -15.66 -23.35
CA PRO A 109 7.44 -16.75 -23.63
C PRO A 109 8.11 -18.12 -23.73
N PHE A 110 9.29 -18.17 -24.36
CA PHE A 110 10.02 -19.42 -24.56
C PHE A 110 10.66 -19.91 -23.27
N LEU A 111 11.29 -18.99 -22.52
CA LEU A 111 11.85 -19.32 -21.21
C LEU A 111 10.75 -19.77 -20.24
N PHE A 112 9.63 -19.04 -20.20
CA PHE A 112 8.48 -19.39 -19.37
C PHE A 112 7.92 -20.77 -19.72
N ALA A 113 7.72 -21.05 -21.01
CA ALA A 113 7.24 -22.33 -21.50
C ALA A 113 8.20 -23.49 -21.18
N LEU A 114 9.53 -23.26 -21.28
CA LEU A 114 10.56 -24.22 -20.93
C LEU A 114 10.53 -24.54 -19.42
N VAL A 115 10.56 -23.51 -18.57
CA VAL A 115 10.53 -23.65 -17.11
C VAL A 115 9.24 -24.33 -16.67
N TYR A 116 8.08 -23.89 -17.19
CA TYR A 116 6.79 -24.51 -16.90
C TYR A 116 6.79 -26.00 -17.27
N SER A 117 7.30 -26.34 -18.45
CA SER A 117 7.36 -27.73 -18.93
C SER A 117 8.30 -28.58 -18.08
N ALA A 118 9.44 -28.04 -17.65
CA ALA A 118 10.37 -28.72 -16.76
C ALA A 118 9.73 -29.00 -15.39
N MET A 119 9.05 -28.00 -14.79
CA MET A 119 8.35 -28.15 -13.51
C MET A 119 7.19 -29.15 -13.60
N TRP A 120 6.54 -29.24 -14.77
CA TRP A 120 5.46 -30.20 -14.98
C TRP A 120 5.92 -31.67 -14.99
N ARG A 121 7.20 -31.94 -15.26
CA ARG A 121 7.79 -33.29 -15.22
C ARG A 121 7.97 -33.83 -13.79
N LEU A 122 7.88 -32.97 -12.78
CA LEU A 122 8.00 -33.35 -11.38
C LEU A 122 6.78 -34.16 -10.91
N GLN A 123 6.97 -34.98 -9.87
CA GLN A 123 5.88 -35.69 -9.21
C GLN A 123 4.87 -34.71 -8.61
N ALA A 124 3.59 -35.10 -8.49
CA ALA A 124 2.49 -34.18 -8.16
C ALA A 124 2.74 -33.29 -6.92
N GLY A 125 3.25 -33.85 -5.81
CA GLY A 125 3.57 -33.09 -4.60
C GLY A 125 4.72 -32.08 -4.81
N GLN A 126 5.80 -32.53 -5.45
CA GLN A 126 6.95 -31.67 -5.77
C GLN A 126 6.59 -30.58 -6.79
N ARG A 127 5.74 -30.91 -7.76
CA ARG A 127 5.24 -29.99 -8.80
C ARG A 127 4.48 -28.81 -8.20
N ARG A 128 3.53 -29.06 -7.28
CA ARG A 128 2.76 -27.98 -6.62
C ARG A 128 3.69 -27.03 -5.88
N ARG A 129 4.65 -27.58 -5.13
CA ARG A 129 5.65 -26.81 -4.40
C ARG A 129 6.58 -26.04 -5.34
N ALA A 130 7.00 -26.64 -6.45
CA ALA A 130 7.83 -25.97 -7.45
C ALA A 130 7.12 -24.74 -8.02
N PHE A 131 5.85 -24.86 -8.44
CA PHE A 131 5.09 -23.73 -8.98
C PHE A 131 4.85 -22.62 -7.95
N LEU A 132 4.58 -22.98 -6.70
CA LEU A 132 4.52 -22.02 -5.59
C LEU A 132 5.85 -21.26 -5.43
N LEU A 133 6.97 -21.99 -5.34
CA LEU A 133 8.29 -21.38 -5.19
C LEU A 133 8.66 -20.53 -6.41
N GLY A 134 8.30 -20.98 -7.61
CA GLY A 134 8.46 -20.22 -8.84
C GLY A 134 7.73 -18.87 -8.76
N ALA A 135 6.45 -18.87 -8.36
CA ALA A 135 5.68 -17.63 -8.18
C ALA A 135 6.35 -16.68 -7.17
N ILE A 136 6.73 -17.19 -6.00
CA ILE A 136 7.35 -16.40 -4.93
C ILE A 136 8.70 -15.83 -5.39
N VAL A 137 9.57 -16.66 -5.94
CA VAL A 137 10.92 -16.25 -6.38
C VAL A 137 10.84 -15.24 -7.51
N THR A 138 9.96 -15.44 -8.50
CA THR A 138 9.80 -14.50 -9.60
C THR A 138 9.33 -13.13 -9.11
N HIS A 139 8.31 -13.06 -8.25
CA HIS A 139 7.81 -11.77 -7.76
C HIS A 139 8.76 -11.08 -6.79
N LEU A 140 9.39 -11.82 -5.89
CA LEU A 140 10.43 -11.24 -5.03
C LEU A 140 11.65 -10.79 -5.83
N GLY A 141 12.01 -11.50 -6.91
CA GLY A 141 13.08 -11.12 -7.82
C GLY A 141 12.77 -9.82 -8.58
N ILE A 142 11.55 -9.70 -9.11
CA ILE A 142 11.06 -8.47 -9.77
C ILE A 142 11.07 -7.30 -8.78
N LEU A 143 10.50 -7.49 -7.58
CA LEU A 143 10.48 -6.46 -6.55
C LEU A 143 11.89 -6.08 -6.09
N PHE A 144 12.79 -7.05 -5.93
CA PHE A 144 14.19 -6.80 -5.58
C PHE A 144 14.90 -5.98 -6.64
N PHE A 145 14.78 -6.35 -7.92
CA PHE A 145 15.42 -5.62 -9.01
C PHE A 145 14.97 -4.15 -9.06
N PHE A 146 13.66 -3.91 -9.01
CA PHE A 146 13.12 -2.55 -9.16
C PHE A 146 13.24 -1.69 -7.89
N LYS A 147 13.11 -2.28 -6.70
CA LYS A 147 13.04 -1.52 -5.44
C LYS A 147 14.33 -1.56 -4.61
N TYR A 148 15.02 -2.70 -4.56
CA TYR A 148 16.07 -2.92 -3.56
C TYR A 148 17.48 -3.02 -4.13
N PHE A 149 17.64 -3.27 -5.44
CA PHE A 149 18.93 -3.50 -6.07
C PHE A 149 19.94 -2.37 -5.78
N ASN A 150 19.56 -1.12 -6.02
CA ASN A 150 20.44 0.03 -5.81
C ASN A 150 20.77 0.25 -4.33
N PHE A 151 19.83 -0.01 -3.42
CA PHE A 151 20.08 0.10 -1.97
C PHE A 151 21.14 -0.91 -1.50
N PHE A 152 21.00 -2.18 -1.88
CA PHE A 152 21.97 -3.21 -1.50
C PHE A 152 23.31 -3.04 -2.22
N ALA A 153 23.29 -2.69 -3.51
CA ALA A 153 24.52 -2.45 -4.28
C ALA A 153 25.29 -1.24 -3.74
N GLY A 154 24.60 -0.13 -3.43
CA GLY A 154 25.20 1.05 -2.82
C GLY A 154 25.76 0.77 -1.42
N SER A 155 24.98 0.09 -0.56
CA SER A 155 25.43 -0.31 0.78
C SER A 155 26.67 -1.23 0.74
N LEU A 156 26.73 -2.14 -0.24
CA LEU A 156 27.88 -3.01 -0.44
C LEU A 156 29.10 -2.22 -0.93
N ALA A 157 28.92 -1.29 -1.88
CA ALA A 157 30.00 -0.44 -2.36
C ALA A 157 30.59 0.42 -1.24
N GLU A 158 29.75 1.00 -0.37
CA GLU A 158 30.18 1.74 0.82
C GLU A 158 30.96 0.85 1.80
N LEU A 159 30.43 -0.35 2.10
CA LEU A 159 31.10 -1.31 2.97
C LEU A 159 32.49 -1.69 2.44
N LEU A 160 32.59 -1.98 1.15
CA LEU A 160 33.86 -2.33 0.49
C LEU A 160 34.83 -1.14 0.47
N GLY A 161 34.30 0.08 0.28
CA GLY A 161 35.07 1.32 0.35
C GLY A 161 35.73 1.51 1.72
N ASN A 162 35.05 1.14 2.80
CA ASN A 162 35.61 1.15 4.16
C ASN A 162 36.78 0.17 4.34
N PHE A 163 36.89 -0.86 3.49
CA PHE A 163 38.03 -1.77 3.41
C PHE A 163 39.05 -1.38 2.33
N GLY A 164 38.93 -0.17 1.76
CA GLY A 164 39.84 0.35 0.73
C GLY A 164 39.56 -0.16 -0.68
N TRP A 165 38.49 -0.93 -0.91
CA TRP A 165 38.10 -1.38 -2.24
C TRP A 165 36.99 -0.48 -2.80
N GLN A 166 37.28 0.27 -3.86
CA GLN A 166 36.29 1.08 -4.57
C GLN A 166 35.82 0.34 -5.82
N PRO A 167 34.74 -0.44 -5.74
CA PRO A 167 34.17 -1.05 -6.93
C PRO A 167 33.69 0.05 -7.88
N GLY A 168 34.25 0.12 -9.09
CA GLY A 168 33.85 1.07 -10.15
C GLY A 168 32.47 0.76 -10.76
N TRP A 169 31.53 0.28 -9.96
CA TRP A 169 30.21 -0.12 -10.41
C TRP A 169 29.35 1.13 -10.65
N THR A 170 28.72 1.18 -11.82
CA THR A 170 27.68 2.17 -12.09
C THR A 170 26.35 1.62 -11.61
N LEU A 171 25.71 2.28 -10.66
CA LEU A 171 24.36 1.95 -10.22
C LEU A 171 23.38 2.14 -11.39
N LEU A 172 22.41 1.24 -11.53
CA LEU A 172 21.44 1.31 -12.61
C LEU A 172 20.45 2.45 -12.34
N ASN A 173 20.09 3.22 -13.37
CA ASN A 173 18.99 4.17 -13.27
C ASN A 173 17.65 3.43 -13.47
N VAL A 174 17.15 2.82 -12.40
CA VAL A 174 15.92 2.01 -12.42
C VAL A 174 14.74 2.90 -12.06
N ILE A 175 13.81 3.06 -13.00
CA ILE A 175 12.53 3.74 -12.74
C ILE A 175 11.61 2.74 -12.04
N LEU A 176 11.13 3.09 -10.85
CA LEU A 176 10.25 2.24 -10.05
C LEU A 176 8.84 2.20 -10.66
N PRO A 177 8.30 1.02 -11.01
CA PRO A 177 6.94 0.91 -11.49
C PRO A 177 5.95 1.18 -10.35
N VAL A 178 4.99 2.07 -10.58
CA VAL A 178 3.94 2.37 -9.61
C VAL A 178 3.19 1.09 -9.24
N GLY A 179 2.86 0.91 -7.96
CA GLY A 179 2.07 -0.24 -7.47
C GLY A 179 2.81 -1.59 -7.43
N ILE A 180 4.10 -1.66 -7.81
CA ILE A 180 4.87 -2.93 -7.87
C ILE A 180 4.86 -3.71 -6.58
N SER A 181 4.94 -3.02 -5.44
CA SER A 181 4.91 -3.66 -4.14
C SER A 181 3.53 -4.26 -3.82
N PHE A 182 2.44 -3.61 -4.25
CA PHE A 182 1.06 -4.04 -3.99
C PHE A 182 0.69 -5.27 -4.81
N TYR A 183 0.84 -5.21 -6.13
CA TYR A 183 0.50 -6.37 -6.96
C TYR A 183 1.44 -7.56 -6.69
N THR A 184 2.71 -7.32 -6.33
CA THR A 184 3.62 -8.40 -5.86
C THR A 184 3.03 -9.15 -4.67
N PHE A 185 2.51 -8.42 -3.67
CA PHE A 185 1.92 -9.02 -2.48
C PHE A 185 0.63 -9.76 -2.78
N GLN A 186 -0.22 -9.21 -3.66
CA GLN A 186 -1.45 -9.86 -4.10
C GLN A 186 -1.18 -11.13 -4.92
N SER A 187 -0.17 -11.13 -5.79
CA SER A 187 0.26 -12.29 -6.58
C SER A 187 0.85 -13.40 -5.70
N ILE A 188 1.70 -13.06 -4.73
CA ILE A 188 2.23 -14.03 -3.77
C ILE A 188 1.08 -14.61 -2.92
N ALA A 189 0.16 -13.77 -2.45
CA ALA A 189 -1.00 -14.23 -1.70
C ALA A 189 -1.85 -15.21 -2.51
N TYR A 190 -2.13 -14.88 -3.78
CA TYR A 190 -2.84 -15.76 -4.70
C TYR A 190 -2.15 -17.12 -4.86
N ALA A 191 -0.85 -17.16 -5.13
CA ALA A 191 -0.12 -18.42 -5.28
C ALA A 191 -0.14 -19.27 -3.99
N VAL A 192 0.06 -18.63 -2.83
CA VAL A 192 0.06 -19.30 -1.53
C VAL A 192 -1.34 -19.83 -1.18
N ASP A 193 -2.40 -19.06 -1.39
CA ASP A 193 -3.77 -19.46 -1.03
C ASP A 193 -4.27 -20.58 -1.93
N VAL A 194 -3.96 -20.54 -3.23
CA VAL A 194 -4.24 -21.65 -4.16
C VAL A 194 -3.45 -22.90 -3.76
N TYR A 195 -2.21 -22.74 -3.28
CA TYR A 195 -1.41 -23.86 -2.77
C TYR A 195 -2.00 -24.46 -1.49
N ARG A 196 -2.50 -23.62 -0.56
CA ARG A 196 -3.18 -24.03 0.67
C ARG A 196 -4.58 -24.58 0.43
N GLY A 197 -5.17 -24.35 -0.75
CA GLY A 197 -6.56 -24.72 -1.06
C GLY A 197 -7.59 -23.74 -0.49
N GLU A 198 -7.16 -22.55 -0.11
CA GLU A 198 -8.00 -21.47 0.45
C GLU A 198 -8.64 -20.61 -0.65
N ALA A 199 -8.10 -20.65 -1.87
CA ALA A 199 -8.63 -19.98 -3.06
C ALA A 199 -8.66 -20.90 -4.28
N GLU A 200 -9.68 -20.75 -5.13
CA GLU A 200 -9.78 -21.47 -6.40
C GLU A 200 -9.27 -20.60 -7.56
N PRO A 201 -8.32 -21.08 -8.39
CA PRO A 201 -7.82 -20.29 -9.51
C PRO A 201 -8.89 -20.17 -10.60
N PRO A 202 -9.12 -18.98 -11.16
CA PRO A 202 -10.09 -18.82 -12.24
C PRO A 202 -9.58 -19.50 -13.52
N ARG A 203 -10.51 -19.97 -14.37
CA ARG A 203 -10.15 -20.68 -15.62
C ARG A 203 -10.00 -19.74 -16.81
N ASP A 204 -10.39 -18.49 -16.66
CA ASP A 204 -10.36 -17.51 -17.73
C ASP A 204 -9.38 -16.37 -17.40
N PHE A 205 -8.50 -16.11 -18.37
CA PHE A 205 -7.42 -15.14 -18.22
C PHE A 205 -7.94 -13.70 -18.03
N PRO A 206 -8.95 -13.20 -18.78
CA PRO A 206 -9.44 -11.83 -18.62
C PRO A 206 -10.00 -11.53 -17.22
N LEU A 207 -10.71 -12.47 -16.58
CA LEU A 207 -11.18 -12.27 -15.21
C LEU A 207 -10.02 -12.22 -14.22
N TYR A 208 -9.03 -13.11 -14.36
CA TYR A 208 -7.83 -13.05 -13.52
C TYR A 208 -7.09 -11.72 -13.67
N ALA A 209 -6.91 -11.27 -14.91
CA ALA A 209 -6.28 -10.00 -15.23
C ALA A 209 -7.07 -8.81 -14.67
N ALA A 210 -8.41 -8.84 -14.77
CA ALA A 210 -9.27 -7.80 -14.21
C ALA A 210 -9.20 -7.75 -12.68
N TYR A 211 -9.14 -8.91 -12.02
CA TYR A 211 -8.96 -9.03 -10.57
C TYR A 211 -7.63 -8.43 -10.12
N LEU A 212 -6.52 -8.79 -10.78
CA LEU A 212 -5.19 -8.34 -10.39
C LEU A 212 -4.99 -6.85 -10.70
N ALA A 213 -5.41 -6.41 -11.87
CA ALA A 213 -5.20 -5.04 -12.34
C ALA A 213 -6.24 -4.04 -11.82
N PHE A 214 -7.27 -4.46 -11.07
CA PHE A 214 -8.44 -3.64 -10.75
C PHE A 214 -8.08 -2.21 -10.28
N PHE A 215 -8.35 -1.22 -11.11
CA PHE A 215 -7.83 0.14 -10.95
C PHE A 215 -8.13 0.83 -9.61
N PRO A 216 -9.28 0.59 -8.93
CA PRO A 216 -9.50 1.20 -7.64
C PRO A 216 -8.48 0.73 -6.60
N GLN A 217 -7.95 -0.49 -6.70
CA GLN A 217 -6.96 -1.00 -5.74
C GLN A 217 -5.51 -0.90 -6.20
N LEU A 218 -5.25 -0.97 -7.51
CA LEU A 218 -3.94 -1.30 -8.09
C LEU A 218 -2.75 -0.45 -7.58
N VAL A 219 -2.98 0.82 -7.28
CA VAL A 219 -1.92 1.78 -6.97
C VAL A 219 -1.82 2.10 -5.47
N ALA A 220 -2.94 2.20 -4.77
CA ALA A 220 -3.00 2.68 -3.39
C ALA A 220 -4.22 2.16 -2.60
N GLY A 221 -4.86 1.09 -3.05
CA GLY A 221 -5.96 0.47 -2.31
C GLY A 221 -5.51 -0.57 -1.28
N PRO A 222 -6.46 -1.20 -0.59
CA PRO A 222 -6.16 -2.30 0.32
C PRO A 222 -5.53 -3.49 -0.41
N ILE A 223 -4.65 -4.22 0.28
CA ILE A 223 -4.07 -5.47 -0.22
C ILE A 223 -5.10 -6.59 -0.03
N GLU A 224 -5.89 -6.84 -1.08
CA GLU A 224 -7.00 -7.79 -0.99
C GLU A 224 -6.57 -9.24 -0.92
N ARG A 225 -7.43 -10.05 -0.28
CA ARG A 225 -7.29 -11.50 -0.27
C ARG A 225 -7.93 -12.13 -1.50
N PRO A 226 -7.26 -13.10 -2.14
CA PRO A 226 -7.84 -13.83 -3.27
C PRO A 226 -9.20 -14.45 -2.97
N ASN A 227 -9.37 -15.05 -1.78
CA ASN A 227 -10.61 -15.71 -1.37
C ASN A 227 -11.77 -14.73 -1.08
N GLU A 228 -11.50 -13.44 -0.90
CA GLU A 228 -12.50 -12.41 -0.66
C GLU A 228 -12.86 -11.63 -1.93
N LEU A 229 -11.85 -11.22 -2.71
CA LEU A 229 -12.07 -10.37 -3.88
C LEU A 229 -12.39 -11.17 -5.15
N LEU A 230 -11.67 -12.26 -5.43
CA LEU A 230 -11.83 -13.01 -6.69
C LEU A 230 -13.26 -13.52 -6.91
N PRO A 231 -13.98 -14.07 -5.89
CA PRO A 231 -15.36 -14.51 -6.08
C PRO A 231 -16.33 -13.40 -6.48
N GLN A 232 -16.02 -12.13 -6.17
CA GLN A 232 -16.84 -10.98 -6.53
C GLN A 232 -16.79 -10.67 -8.03
N PHE A 233 -15.71 -11.04 -8.73
CA PHE A 233 -15.60 -10.94 -10.20
C PHE A 233 -16.26 -12.12 -10.92
N GLN A 234 -16.30 -13.28 -10.28
CA GLN A 234 -16.87 -14.52 -10.84
C GLN A 234 -18.41 -14.52 -10.86
N ARG A 235 -19.05 -13.56 -10.19
CA ARG A 235 -20.51 -13.44 -10.12
C ARG A 235 -20.95 -12.09 -10.68
N PRO A 236 -22.10 -12.02 -11.38
CA PRO A 236 -22.64 -10.76 -11.84
C PRO A 236 -23.00 -9.86 -10.65
N ALA A 237 -22.45 -8.66 -10.60
CA ALA A 237 -22.82 -7.68 -9.59
C ALA A 237 -24.28 -7.24 -9.75
N ALA A 238 -25.02 -7.22 -8.63
CA ALA A 238 -26.36 -6.67 -8.55
C ALA A 238 -26.30 -5.16 -8.26
N TRP A 239 -27.16 -4.39 -8.93
CA TRP A 239 -27.32 -2.98 -8.60
C TRP A 239 -27.99 -2.83 -7.23
N LEU A 240 -27.33 -2.12 -6.32
CA LEU A 240 -27.84 -1.81 -4.99
C LEU A 240 -27.66 -0.32 -4.73
N GLY A 241 -28.75 0.43 -4.51
CA GLY A 241 -28.69 1.87 -4.24
C GLY A 241 -27.85 2.21 -3.00
N GLU A 242 -27.74 1.28 -2.05
CA GLU A 242 -26.85 1.37 -0.90
C GLU A 242 -25.37 1.40 -1.29
N ASN A 243 -24.95 0.62 -2.29
CA ASN A 243 -23.57 0.63 -2.78
C ASN A 243 -23.21 1.97 -3.42
N PHE A 244 -24.15 2.58 -4.16
CA PHE A 244 -23.95 3.89 -4.75
C PHE A 244 -23.79 4.97 -3.67
N SER A 245 -24.73 5.06 -2.72
CA SER A 245 -24.70 6.09 -1.67
C SER A 245 -23.50 5.93 -0.73
N ARG A 246 -23.18 4.70 -0.30
CA ARG A 246 -21.96 4.42 0.49
C ARG A 246 -20.69 4.69 -0.30
N GLY A 247 -20.67 4.37 -1.59
CA GLY A 247 -19.55 4.65 -2.48
C GLY A 247 -19.22 6.13 -2.53
N LEU A 248 -20.23 6.98 -2.75
CA LEU A 248 -20.04 8.44 -2.76
C LEU A 248 -19.61 9.00 -1.40
N ARG A 249 -20.15 8.48 -0.28
CA ARG A 249 -19.73 8.90 1.07
C ARG A 249 -18.27 8.55 1.36
N LEU A 250 -17.84 7.35 0.98
CA LEU A 250 -16.44 6.91 1.08
C LEU A 250 -15.52 7.81 0.26
N ILE A 251 -15.91 8.14 -0.98
CA ILE A 251 -15.14 9.05 -1.83
C ILE A 251 -15.05 10.44 -1.18
N LEU A 252 -16.16 11.00 -0.68
CA LEU A 252 -16.18 12.32 -0.03
C LEU A 252 -15.28 12.36 1.21
N ILE A 253 -15.38 11.37 2.09
CA ILE A 253 -14.56 11.29 3.30
C ILE A 253 -13.10 11.05 2.97
N GLY A 254 -12.83 10.26 1.93
CA GLY A 254 -11.50 10.04 1.43
C GLY A 254 -10.86 11.33 0.88
N LEU A 255 -11.63 12.10 0.11
CA LEU A 255 -11.23 13.42 -0.38
C LEU A 255 -11.01 14.42 0.76
N PHE A 256 -11.87 14.42 1.79
CA PHE A 256 -11.68 15.23 2.98
C PHE A 256 -10.36 14.91 3.70
N LYS A 257 -10.10 13.62 3.95
CA LYS A 257 -8.85 13.18 4.60
C LYS A 257 -7.61 13.51 3.76
N LYS A 258 -7.68 13.35 2.44
CA LYS A 258 -6.56 13.64 1.55
C LYS A 258 -6.35 15.15 1.35
N VAL A 259 -7.33 15.81 0.77
CA VAL A 259 -7.22 17.19 0.26
C VAL A 259 -7.26 18.21 1.40
N PHE A 260 -8.22 18.09 2.31
CA PHE A 260 -8.34 19.06 3.40
C PHE A 260 -7.34 18.76 4.52
N VAL A 261 -7.21 17.51 4.98
CA VAL A 261 -6.30 17.21 6.11
C VAL A 261 -4.87 17.02 5.66
N ALA A 262 -4.60 16.03 4.82
CA ALA A 262 -3.25 15.56 4.60
C ALA A 262 -2.39 16.55 3.82
N ASP A 263 -2.91 17.14 2.74
CA ASP A 263 -2.15 18.07 1.89
C ASP A 263 -1.78 19.35 2.66
N ASN A 264 -2.67 19.84 3.53
CA ASN A 264 -2.39 21.00 4.38
C ASN A 264 -1.44 20.68 5.55
N CYS A 265 -1.49 19.46 6.09
CA CYS A 265 -0.49 18.99 7.07
C CYS A 265 0.88 18.77 6.41
N ALA A 266 0.91 18.36 5.14
CA ALA A 266 2.14 18.13 4.38
C ALA A 266 3.00 19.39 4.28
N LEU A 267 2.40 20.58 4.19
CA LEU A 267 3.14 21.85 4.15
C LEU A 267 4.09 21.99 5.35
N LEU A 268 3.61 21.69 6.56
CA LEU A 268 4.38 21.80 7.79
C LEU A 268 5.34 20.63 7.98
N ALA A 269 4.90 19.42 7.62
CA ALA A 269 5.75 18.24 7.66
C ALA A 269 6.93 18.34 6.70
N ASN A 270 6.71 18.85 5.49
CA ASN A 270 7.77 19.05 4.49
C ASN A 270 8.77 20.08 4.98
N TYR A 271 8.31 21.22 5.52
CA TYR A 271 9.20 22.22 6.10
C TYR A 271 10.05 21.65 7.23
N ALA A 272 9.43 20.92 8.18
CA ALA A 272 10.12 20.42 9.37
C ALA A 272 11.02 19.19 9.12
N PHE A 273 10.89 18.51 7.99
CA PHE A 273 11.76 17.38 7.62
C PHE A 273 12.64 17.68 6.40
N ASP A 274 12.68 18.94 5.97
CA ASP A 274 13.65 19.43 5.00
C ASP A 274 15.04 19.47 5.65
N PRO A 275 16.06 18.81 5.08
CA PRO A 275 17.43 18.85 5.58
C PRO A 275 18.05 20.24 5.74
N GLU A 276 17.55 21.24 4.99
CA GLU A 276 18.03 22.61 5.04
C GLU A 276 17.39 23.42 6.19
N THR A 277 16.29 22.92 6.77
CA THR A 277 15.60 23.60 7.87
C THR A 277 16.33 23.39 9.19
N THR A 278 16.66 24.49 9.87
CA THR A 278 17.18 24.43 11.25
C THR A 278 16.03 24.17 12.22
N LEU A 279 16.06 23.05 12.95
CA LEU A 279 14.99 22.64 13.85
C LEU A 279 15.25 23.04 15.30
N ASN A 280 14.20 23.54 15.95
CA ASN A 280 14.09 23.63 17.40
C ASN A 280 13.00 22.67 17.91
N GLY A 281 12.84 22.53 19.23
CA GLY A 281 11.90 21.58 19.84
C GLY A 281 10.44 21.81 19.41
N TRP A 282 10.06 23.08 19.17
CA TRP A 282 8.72 23.44 18.68
C TRP A 282 8.47 22.89 17.28
N TRP A 283 9.39 23.15 16.34
CA TRP A 283 9.29 22.66 14.96
C TRP A 283 9.45 21.15 14.85
N ALA A 284 10.31 20.54 15.67
CA ALA A 284 10.43 19.08 15.74
C ALA A 284 9.10 18.42 16.17
N THR A 285 8.42 19.00 17.17
CA THR A 285 7.12 18.54 17.66
C THR A 285 6.01 18.79 16.64
N LEU A 286 5.92 20.02 16.11
CA LEU A 286 4.91 20.41 15.14
C LEU A 286 5.04 19.60 13.85
N GLY A 287 6.26 19.41 13.36
CA GLY A 287 6.58 18.65 12.17
C GLY A 287 6.17 17.19 12.26
N VAL A 288 6.47 16.51 13.38
CA VAL A 288 6.09 15.10 13.55
C VAL A 288 4.59 14.92 13.73
N LEU A 289 3.91 15.86 14.41
CA LEU A 289 2.46 15.86 14.52
C LEU A 289 1.82 16.08 13.15
N ALA A 290 2.29 17.07 12.39
CA ALA A 290 1.84 17.32 11.02
C ALA A 290 2.05 16.09 10.15
N PHE A 291 3.22 15.45 10.23
CA PHE A 291 3.49 14.25 9.46
C PHE A 291 2.58 13.08 9.85
N ALA A 292 2.27 12.89 11.14
CA ALA A 292 1.33 11.86 11.57
C ALA A 292 -0.05 12.03 10.90
N PHE A 293 -0.63 13.23 10.96
CA PHE A 293 -1.93 13.45 10.33
C PHE A 293 -1.86 13.50 8.80
N GLN A 294 -0.74 13.91 8.22
CA GLN A 294 -0.47 13.76 6.79
C GLN A 294 -0.50 12.29 6.38
N ILE A 295 0.37 11.43 6.95
CA ILE A 295 0.47 10.03 6.52
C ILE A 295 -0.84 9.28 6.74
N TYR A 296 -1.56 9.55 7.83
CA TYR A 296 -2.88 8.97 8.05
C TYR A 296 -3.92 9.47 7.04
N GLY A 297 -4.06 10.79 6.89
CA GLY A 297 -5.07 11.38 6.02
C GLY A 297 -4.85 11.02 4.54
N ASP A 298 -3.59 10.98 4.12
CA ASP A 298 -3.21 10.64 2.76
C ASP A 298 -3.56 9.17 2.47
N PHE A 299 -3.08 8.25 3.30
CA PHE A 299 -3.26 6.82 3.04
C PHE A 299 -4.69 6.33 3.28
N SER A 300 -5.27 6.75 4.41
CA SER A 300 -6.67 6.44 4.73
C SER A 300 -7.61 7.11 3.73
N GLY A 301 -7.28 8.31 3.25
CA GLY A 301 -8.01 9.04 2.22
C GLY A 301 -8.03 8.30 0.89
N TYR A 302 -6.85 7.96 0.35
CA TYR A 302 -6.72 7.19 -0.88
C TYR A 302 -7.44 5.83 -0.80
N THR A 303 -7.30 5.13 0.33
CA THR A 303 -7.94 3.83 0.52
C THR A 303 -9.47 3.96 0.54
N ASP A 304 -10.02 5.02 1.14
CA ASP A 304 -11.47 5.22 1.14
C ASP A 304 -12.00 5.65 -0.23
N ILE A 305 -11.27 6.46 -1.00
CA ILE A 305 -11.62 6.74 -2.40
C ILE A 305 -11.62 5.43 -3.20
N ALA A 306 -10.57 4.59 -3.06
CA ALA A 306 -10.50 3.28 -3.68
C ALA A 306 -11.69 2.37 -3.34
N ARG A 307 -12.00 2.23 -2.05
CA ARG A 307 -13.15 1.45 -1.55
C ARG A 307 -14.47 2.01 -2.07
N GLY A 308 -14.62 3.33 -2.09
CA GLY A 308 -15.81 4.00 -2.59
C GLY A 308 -16.02 3.83 -4.09
N SER A 309 -14.96 3.97 -4.89
CA SER A 309 -14.97 3.70 -6.33
C SER A 309 -15.32 2.25 -6.64
N ALA A 310 -14.76 1.29 -5.89
CA ALA A 310 -15.10 -0.13 -6.06
C ALA A 310 -16.57 -0.43 -5.76
N ARG A 311 -17.14 0.21 -4.73
CA ARG A 311 -18.55 0.08 -4.37
C ARG A 311 -19.48 0.48 -5.51
N LEU A 312 -19.12 1.46 -6.33
CA LEU A 312 -19.91 1.87 -7.50
C LEU A 312 -20.08 0.73 -8.53
N PHE A 313 -19.20 -0.28 -8.50
CA PHE A 313 -19.26 -1.48 -9.35
C PHE A 313 -19.79 -2.72 -8.60
N GLY A 314 -20.32 -2.54 -7.38
CA GLY A 314 -20.78 -3.63 -6.53
C GLY A 314 -19.66 -4.46 -5.91
N ILE A 315 -18.41 -4.01 -5.99
CA ILE A 315 -17.23 -4.68 -5.42
C ILE A 315 -16.92 -4.07 -4.04
N GLN A 316 -16.72 -4.92 -3.05
CA GLN A 316 -16.42 -4.53 -1.69
C GLN A 316 -14.94 -4.80 -1.41
N LEU A 317 -14.18 -3.72 -1.24
CA LEU A 317 -12.80 -3.75 -0.80
C LEU A 317 -12.72 -3.68 0.74
N SER A 318 -11.71 -4.35 1.27
CA SER A 318 -11.36 -4.47 2.68
C SER A 318 -11.11 -3.11 3.34
N ARG A 319 -11.37 -3.03 4.65
CA ARG A 319 -11.05 -1.84 5.44
C ARG A 319 -9.56 -1.85 5.78
N ASN A 320 -8.88 -0.74 5.56
CA ASN A 320 -7.44 -0.64 5.78
C ASN A 320 -7.07 0.19 7.03
N PHE A 321 -7.95 1.07 7.49
CA PHE A 321 -7.74 1.88 8.70
C PHE A 321 -8.95 1.86 9.62
N PHE A 322 -8.70 1.89 10.93
CA PHE A 322 -9.76 1.89 11.96
C PHE A 322 -9.35 2.67 13.22
N PHE A 323 -9.49 4.00 13.19
CA PHE A 323 -9.13 4.90 14.31
C PHE A 323 -7.73 4.60 14.91
N PRO A 324 -6.64 4.59 14.12
CA PRO A 324 -5.34 4.08 14.56
C PRO A 324 -4.71 4.88 15.71
N TYR A 325 -4.99 6.18 15.83
CA TYR A 325 -4.46 7.00 16.92
C TYR A 325 -5.25 6.89 18.22
N MET A 326 -6.29 6.05 18.26
CA MET A 326 -6.95 5.60 19.48
C MET A 326 -6.42 4.25 19.98
N ALA A 327 -5.33 3.74 19.39
CA ALA A 327 -4.71 2.49 19.80
C ALA A 327 -4.09 2.60 21.21
N ARG A 328 -4.23 1.56 22.02
CA ARG A 328 -3.74 1.51 23.41
C ARG A 328 -2.35 0.90 23.58
N GLY A 329 -1.88 0.24 22.54
CA GLY A 329 -0.63 -0.49 22.53
C GLY A 329 -0.27 -0.92 21.11
N PRO A 330 0.91 -1.53 20.91
CA PRO A 330 1.43 -1.83 19.58
C PRO A 330 0.61 -2.91 18.87
N SER A 331 0.07 -3.90 19.58
CA SER A 331 -0.73 -4.96 18.94
C SER A 331 -2.08 -4.42 18.48
N ASP A 332 -2.70 -3.54 19.27
CA ASP A 332 -3.92 -2.80 18.92
C ASP A 332 -3.68 -1.83 17.76
N PHE A 333 -2.55 -1.11 17.74
CA PHE A 333 -2.17 -0.23 16.64
C PHE A 333 -2.09 -0.97 15.30
N TRP A 334 -1.42 -2.12 15.26
CA TRP A 334 -1.29 -2.93 14.05
C TRP A 334 -2.59 -3.64 13.62
N GLN A 335 -3.63 -3.64 14.45
CA GLN A 335 -4.98 -4.08 14.07
C GLN A 335 -5.83 -2.93 13.52
N ARG A 336 -5.32 -1.70 13.55
CA ARG A 336 -6.02 -0.48 13.14
C ARG A 336 -5.32 0.31 12.04
N TRP A 337 -4.00 0.17 11.94
CA TRP A 337 -3.15 0.82 10.95
C TRP A 337 -2.80 -0.17 9.84
N HIS A 338 -3.06 0.24 8.60
CA HIS A 338 -2.70 -0.50 7.40
C HIS A 338 -3.04 -2.01 7.51
N ILE A 339 -4.29 -2.27 7.90
CA ILE A 339 -4.81 -3.57 8.35
C ILE A 339 -4.52 -4.66 7.32
N THR A 340 -4.71 -4.39 6.03
CA THR A 340 -4.49 -5.41 4.99
C THR A 340 -3.03 -5.80 4.84
N LEU A 341 -2.07 -4.88 5.05
CA LEU A 341 -0.65 -5.23 5.10
C LEU A 341 -0.33 -6.00 6.37
N SER A 342 -0.83 -5.52 7.52
CA SER A 342 -0.59 -6.16 8.82
C SER A 342 -1.05 -7.62 8.83
N THR A 343 -2.26 -7.88 8.33
CA THR A 343 -2.76 -9.25 8.17
C THR A 343 -1.96 -10.02 7.12
N TRP A 344 -1.53 -9.40 6.01
CA TRP A 344 -0.65 -10.04 5.03
C TRP A 344 0.68 -10.50 5.65
N ILE A 345 1.38 -9.62 6.36
CA ILE A 345 2.63 -9.98 7.02
C ILE A 345 2.38 -11.07 8.07
N ARG A 346 1.27 -10.98 8.81
CA ARG A 346 0.89 -12.00 9.78
C ARG A 346 0.72 -13.38 9.14
N ASP A 347 -0.05 -13.47 8.06
CA ASP A 347 -0.54 -14.74 7.50
C ASP A 347 0.46 -15.40 6.54
N TYR A 348 1.32 -14.60 5.89
CA TYR A 348 2.27 -15.07 4.86
C TYR A 348 3.73 -15.05 5.34
N ILE A 349 4.06 -14.36 6.43
CA ILE A 349 5.41 -14.34 7.00
C ILE A 349 5.41 -14.86 8.44
N TYR A 350 4.71 -14.19 9.35
CA TYR A 350 4.82 -14.46 10.79
C TYR A 350 4.32 -15.86 11.18
N ILE A 351 3.12 -16.26 10.75
CA ILE A 351 2.54 -17.58 11.04
C ILE A 351 3.39 -18.72 10.43
N PRO A 352 3.82 -18.64 9.16
CA PRO A 352 4.75 -19.61 8.57
C PRO A 352 6.10 -19.74 9.31
N LEU A 353 6.65 -18.67 9.88
CA LEU A 353 7.86 -18.72 10.72
C LEU A 353 7.66 -19.42 12.08
N GLY A 354 6.41 -19.80 12.41
CA GLY A 354 6.02 -20.44 13.66
C GLY A 354 5.03 -19.60 14.47
N GLY A 355 4.87 -18.32 14.17
CA GLY A 355 4.03 -17.41 14.95
C GLY A 355 4.45 -17.38 16.42
N ASN A 356 3.52 -17.70 17.32
CA ASN A 356 3.75 -17.83 18.76
C ASN A 356 4.25 -19.23 19.20
N ARG A 357 4.52 -20.15 18.26
CA ARG A 357 5.02 -21.50 18.57
C ARG A 357 6.51 -21.48 18.93
N GLY A 358 6.96 -22.40 19.78
CA GLY A 358 8.39 -22.54 20.12
C GLY A 358 8.90 -21.63 21.25
N GLY A 359 8.01 -21.10 22.10
CA GLY A 359 8.38 -20.33 23.28
C GLY A 359 8.65 -18.85 23.00
N LYS A 360 9.00 -18.11 24.07
CA LYS A 360 9.09 -16.63 24.05
C LYS A 360 10.14 -16.12 23.07
N TRP A 361 11.35 -16.71 23.06
CA TRP A 361 12.45 -16.27 22.20
C TRP A 361 12.13 -16.44 20.70
N LEU A 362 11.63 -17.61 20.30
CA LEU A 362 11.25 -17.83 18.90
C LEU A 362 10.11 -16.91 18.46
N THR A 363 9.15 -16.63 19.36
CA THR A 363 8.10 -15.65 19.10
C THR A 363 8.66 -14.25 18.88
N MET A 364 9.58 -13.79 19.73
CA MET A 364 10.21 -12.47 19.60
C MET A 364 11.04 -12.36 18.32
N ARG A 365 11.83 -13.39 17.98
CA ARG A 365 12.55 -13.48 16.70
C ARG A 365 11.58 -13.36 15.52
N ASN A 366 10.47 -14.09 15.54
CA ASN A 366 9.48 -14.06 14.47
C ASN A 366 8.83 -12.68 14.33
N LEU A 367 8.55 -11.99 15.45
CA LEU A 367 8.04 -10.61 15.45
C LEU A 367 9.07 -9.62 14.86
N LEU A 368 10.34 -9.72 15.26
CA LEU A 368 11.41 -8.88 14.74
C LEU A 368 11.59 -9.09 13.23
N ILE A 369 11.65 -10.34 12.76
CA ILE A 369 11.75 -10.63 11.32
C ILE A 369 10.56 -10.04 10.56
N ALA A 370 9.33 -10.24 11.06
CA ALA A 370 8.13 -9.72 10.43
C ALA A 370 8.15 -8.19 10.32
N MET A 371 8.53 -7.49 11.39
CA MET A 371 8.57 -6.03 11.39
C MET A 371 9.75 -5.43 10.62
N LEU A 372 10.91 -6.09 10.60
CA LEU A 372 12.03 -5.67 9.76
C LEU A 372 11.69 -5.78 8.26
N LEU A 373 11.03 -6.88 7.87
CA LEU A 373 10.53 -7.04 6.51
C LEU A 373 9.41 -6.04 6.18
N ALA A 374 8.56 -5.70 7.16
CA ALA A 374 7.58 -4.62 7.03
C ALA A 374 8.27 -3.27 6.75
N GLY A 375 9.31 -2.93 7.52
CA GLY A 375 10.12 -1.74 7.32
C GLY A 375 10.72 -1.69 5.93
N LEU A 376 11.46 -2.72 5.52
CA LEU A 376 12.03 -2.82 4.18
C LEU A 376 10.97 -2.71 3.08
N TRP A 377 9.76 -3.25 3.30
CA TRP A 377 8.68 -3.11 2.34
C TRP A 377 8.26 -1.66 2.10
N HIS A 378 8.33 -0.79 3.12
CA HIS A 378 7.97 0.61 2.95
C HIS A 378 8.97 1.35 2.04
N GLY A 379 10.27 1.20 2.26
CA GLY A 379 11.28 1.84 1.41
C GLY A 379 12.69 1.27 1.58
N ALA A 380 13.57 1.62 0.64
CA ALA A 380 14.91 1.08 0.53
C ALA A 380 15.95 2.00 1.21
N ALA A 381 15.76 2.27 2.49
CA ALA A 381 16.66 3.10 3.31
C ALA A 381 16.81 2.57 4.74
N TRP A 382 17.93 2.90 5.40
CA TRP A 382 18.20 2.45 6.78
C TRP A 382 17.20 2.97 7.81
N THR A 383 16.62 4.15 7.59
CA THR A 383 15.54 4.69 8.45
C THR A 383 14.33 3.76 8.49
N PHE A 384 13.96 3.13 7.37
CA PHE A 384 12.89 2.12 7.32
C PHE A 384 13.25 0.82 8.02
N VAL A 385 14.51 0.37 7.92
CA VAL A 385 15.00 -0.80 8.66
C VAL A 385 14.91 -0.54 10.17
N LEU A 386 15.39 0.63 10.62
CA LEU A 386 15.31 1.04 12.02
C LEU A 386 13.86 1.21 12.48
N TRP A 387 12.98 1.71 11.62
CA TRP A 387 11.55 1.81 11.92
C TRP A 387 10.90 0.43 12.13
N GLY A 388 11.24 -0.54 11.28
CA GLY A 388 10.81 -1.93 11.45
C GLY A 388 11.36 -2.54 12.74
N ALA A 389 12.64 -2.31 13.04
CA ALA A 389 13.25 -2.74 14.30
C ALA A 389 12.55 -2.13 15.51
N PHE A 390 12.26 -0.82 15.49
CA PHE A 390 11.57 -0.10 16.55
C PHE A 390 10.21 -0.72 16.87
N HIS A 391 9.36 -0.96 15.86
CA HIS A 391 8.06 -1.60 16.09
C HIS A 391 8.18 -3.06 16.54
N GLY A 392 9.14 -3.81 16.01
CA GLY A 392 9.42 -5.18 16.44
C GLY A 392 9.83 -5.25 17.91
N LEU A 393 10.70 -4.33 18.34
CA LEU A 393 11.12 -4.19 19.73
C LEU A 393 9.97 -3.73 20.63
N LEU A 394 9.11 -2.82 20.16
CA LEU A 394 7.94 -2.35 20.91
C LEU A 394 6.96 -3.50 21.18
N LEU A 395 6.67 -4.34 20.17
CA LEU A 395 5.87 -5.56 20.33
C LEU A 395 6.50 -6.56 21.30
N CYS A 396 7.83 -6.71 21.25
CA CYS A 396 8.57 -7.56 22.18
C CYS A 396 8.49 -7.02 23.63
N LEU A 397 8.63 -5.70 23.80
CA LEU A 397 8.58 -5.04 25.10
C LEU A 397 7.20 -5.20 25.78
N TYR A 398 6.12 -4.94 25.04
CA TYR A 398 4.75 -5.15 25.54
C TYR A 398 4.47 -6.63 25.88
N ARG A 399 5.11 -7.56 25.18
CA ARG A 399 4.99 -8.99 25.47
C ARG A 399 5.75 -9.41 26.72
N LEU A 400 6.91 -8.81 26.99
CA LEU A 400 7.76 -9.13 28.14
C LEU A 400 7.35 -8.39 29.42
N SER A 401 6.74 -7.22 29.31
CA SER A 401 6.34 -6.39 30.45
C SER A 401 4.85 -6.54 30.77
N PRO A 402 4.49 -7.20 31.90
CA PRO A 402 3.08 -7.33 32.29
C PRO A 402 2.39 -5.99 32.50
N GLY A 403 3.10 -4.97 33.00
CA GLY A 403 2.55 -3.63 33.21
C GLY A 403 2.11 -2.96 31.91
N LEU A 404 2.98 -2.98 30.88
CA LEU A 404 2.66 -2.44 29.56
C LEU A 404 1.54 -3.25 28.88
N LYS A 405 1.57 -4.59 29.01
CA LYS A 405 0.49 -5.43 28.51
C LYS A 405 -0.86 -5.07 29.13
N ARG A 406 -0.91 -4.80 30.43
CA ARG A 406 -2.15 -4.38 31.12
C ARG A 406 -2.67 -3.05 30.63
N LEU A 407 -1.78 -2.09 30.30
CA LEU A 407 -2.19 -0.80 29.70
C LEU A 407 -2.92 -0.98 28.36
N GLU A 408 -2.53 -2.00 27.58
CA GLU A 408 -3.17 -2.33 26.31
C GLU A 408 -4.50 -3.08 26.50
N THR A 409 -4.57 -4.03 27.45
CA THR A 409 -5.69 -4.99 27.54
C THR A 409 -6.77 -4.65 28.57
N GLU A 410 -6.48 -3.85 29.61
CA GLU A 410 -7.43 -3.61 30.71
C GLU A 410 -8.23 -2.31 30.53
N ASP A 411 -9.56 -2.40 30.63
CA ASP A 411 -10.50 -1.27 30.56
C ASP A 411 -10.78 -0.67 31.95
N TYR A 412 -9.87 0.15 32.47
CA TYR A 412 -10.10 0.88 33.72
C TYR A 412 -9.94 2.40 33.57
N GLY A 413 -11.06 3.12 33.47
CA GLY A 413 -11.16 4.57 33.65
C GLY A 413 -9.99 5.38 33.07
N TRP A 414 -9.16 5.95 33.96
CA TRP A 414 -8.04 6.83 33.62
C TRP A 414 -6.87 6.14 32.87
N ARG A 415 -6.75 4.81 32.95
CA ARG A 415 -5.65 4.07 32.28
C ARG A 415 -5.81 4.06 30.76
N MET A 416 -7.04 4.13 30.27
CA MET A 416 -7.34 4.11 28.84
C MET A 416 -6.81 5.38 28.12
N PRO A 417 -7.16 6.61 28.55
CA PRO A 417 -6.55 7.81 27.96
C PRO A 417 -5.03 7.83 28.05
N VAL A 418 -4.45 7.33 29.15
CA VAL A 418 -2.99 7.26 29.34
C VAL A 418 -2.35 6.26 28.36
N SER A 419 -2.94 5.08 28.16
CA SER A 419 -2.39 4.10 27.23
C SER A 419 -2.46 4.57 25.79
N VAL A 420 -3.54 5.26 25.40
CA VAL A 420 -3.65 5.94 24.10
C VAL A 420 -2.57 7.02 23.95
N ALA A 421 -2.39 7.88 24.95
CA ALA A 421 -1.38 8.93 24.91
C ALA A 421 0.05 8.36 24.79
N VAL A 422 0.38 7.34 25.60
CA VAL A 422 1.68 6.66 25.55
C VAL A 422 1.92 6.00 24.20
N MET A 423 0.93 5.27 23.68
CA MET A 423 1.04 4.65 22.36
C MET A 423 1.17 5.71 21.26
N PHE A 424 0.42 6.80 21.34
CA PHE A 424 0.52 7.90 20.37
C PHE A 424 1.92 8.52 20.37
N LEU A 425 2.55 8.70 21.53
CA LEU A 425 3.95 9.15 21.62
C LEU A 425 4.92 8.17 20.95
N PHE A 426 4.76 6.86 21.17
CA PHE A 426 5.56 5.85 20.45
C PHE A 426 5.32 5.90 18.93
N THR A 427 4.07 6.12 18.52
CA THR A 427 3.70 6.29 17.12
C THR A 427 4.37 7.53 16.52
N LEU A 428 4.40 8.68 17.22
CA LEU A 428 5.11 9.88 16.76
C LEU A 428 6.61 9.64 16.63
N PHE A 429 7.25 8.98 17.59
CA PHE A 429 8.67 8.61 17.48
C PHE A 429 8.94 7.75 16.25
N GLY A 430 8.09 6.73 16.02
CA GLY A 430 8.14 5.92 14.81
C GLY A 430 7.96 6.78 13.55
N TRP A 431 7.04 7.74 13.54
CA TRP A 431 6.82 8.62 12.40
C TRP A 431 7.97 9.57 12.11
N ALA A 432 8.64 10.11 13.12
CA ALA A 432 9.85 10.90 12.93
C ALA A 432 10.96 10.07 12.24
N LEU A 433 11.14 8.82 12.66
CA LEU A 433 12.09 7.90 12.05
C LEU A 433 11.69 7.55 10.61
N PHE A 434 10.40 7.31 10.36
CA PHE A 434 9.86 6.99 9.04
C PHE A 434 10.00 8.16 8.04
N ARG A 435 9.79 9.40 8.48
CA ARG A 435 9.84 10.59 7.63
C ARG A 435 11.24 11.11 7.38
N SER A 436 12.17 10.86 8.31
CA SER A 436 13.52 11.40 8.21
C SER A 436 14.23 10.94 6.93
N PRO A 437 14.80 11.86 6.13
CA PRO A 437 15.51 11.52 4.89
C PRO A 437 16.73 10.59 5.09
N GLY A 438 17.29 10.59 6.30
CA GLY A 438 18.41 9.73 6.67
C GLY A 438 18.65 9.74 8.18
N ILE A 439 19.61 8.92 8.62
CA ILE A 439 19.96 8.79 10.04
C ILE A 439 20.46 10.14 10.60
N GLY A 440 21.26 10.88 9.82
CA GLY A 440 21.76 12.21 10.23
C GLY A 440 20.62 13.19 10.55
N HIS A 441 19.63 13.29 9.66
CA HIS A 441 18.46 14.13 9.90
C HIS A 441 17.66 13.68 11.13
N PHE A 442 17.45 12.37 11.30
CA PHE A 442 16.78 11.84 12.49
C PHE A 442 17.53 12.20 13.78
N THR A 443 18.87 12.19 13.77
CA THR A 443 19.66 12.64 14.92
C THR A 443 19.51 14.14 15.19
N HIS A 444 19.45 14.98 14.15
CA HIS A 444 19.18 16.41 14.32
C HIS A 444 17.78 16.66 14.90
N TRP A 445 16.77 15.90 14.46
CA TRP A 445 15.41 15.97 15.02
C TRP A 445 15.40 15.63 16.52
N LEU A 446 16.19 14.64 16.98
CA LEU A 446 16.35 14.35 18.41
C LEU A 446 17.06 15.48 19.16
N GLN A 447 18.11 16.05 18.58
CA GLN A 447 18.87 17.15 19.17
C GLN A 447 18.05 18.44 19.29
N ALA A 448 17.07 18.65 18.41
CA ALA A 448 16.19 19.81 18.44
C ALA A 448 15.43 19.96 19.77
N PHE A 449 15.11 18.87 20.46
CA PHE A 449 14.49 18.92 21.80
C PHE A 449 15.40 19.47 22.90
N GLY A 450 16.70 19.66 22.62
CA GLY A 450 17.63 20.37 23.48
C GLY A 450 17.58 21.90 23.33
N ASN A 451 16.90 22.42 22.31
CA ASN A 451 16.79 23.85 22.03
C ASN A 451 15.33 24.27 21.83
N TRP A 452 14.80 25.12 22.72
CA TRP A 452 13.43 25.64 22.65
C TRP A 452 13.38 27.15 22.38
N GLU A 453 14.51 27.76 22.05
CA GLU A 453 14.60 29.17 21.75
C GLU A 453 13.85 29.51 20.46
N THR A 454 13.15 30.64 20.47
CA THR A 454 12.35 31.14 19.35
C THR A 454 13.02 32.29 18.61
N SER A 455 14.09 32.87 19.16
CA SER A 455 14.88 33.93 18.52
C SER A 455 15.64 33.38 17.32
N GLY A 456 15.40 33.94 16.13
CA GLY A 456 16.08 33.55 14.89
C GLY A 456 15.39 32.44 14.07
N TYR A 457 14.24 31.94 14.53
CA TYR A 457 13.45 30.91 13.83
C TYR A 457 12.15 31.47 13.26
N VAL A 458 11.59 30.77 12.26
CA VAL A 458 10.25 31.07 11.74
C VAL A 458 9.22 30.85 12.86
N ASP A 459 8.30 31.80 13.02
CA ASP A 459 7.18 31.74 13.97
C ASP A 459 6.44 30.40 13.84
N TRP A 460 6.33 29.66 14.94
CA TRP A 460 5.67 28.37 15.00
C TRP A 460 4.19 28.47 15.40
N ILE A 461 3.74 29.62 15.92
CA ILE A 461 2.37 29.79 16.45
C ILE A 461 1.36 29.77 15.32
N LYS A 462 1.58 30.54 14.24
CA LYS A 462 0.70 30.54 13.06
C LYS A 462 0.64 29.15 12.41
N PRO A 463 1.77 28.47 12.14
CA PRO A 463 1.79 27.06 11.75
C PRO A 463 1.02 26.12 12.69
N GLY A 464 1.16 26.30 14.00
CA GLY A 464 0.39 25.54 15.00
C GLY A 464 -1.13 25.73 14.85
N GLY A 465 -1.57 26.98 14.67
CA GLY A 465 -2.97 27.29 14.39
C GLY A 465 -3.46 26.66 13.07
N TRP A 466 -2.65 26.73 12.02
CA TRP A 466 -2.92 26.07 10.74
C TRP A 466 -3.11 24.56 10.90
N LEU A 467 -2.23 23.91 11.66
CA LEU A 467 -2.31 22.48 11.92
C LEU A 467 -3.62 22.11 12.65
N LEU A 468 -4.00 22.89 13.67
CA LEU A 468 -5.24 22.66 14.42
C LEU A 468 -6.50 22.81 13.55
N ILE A 469 -6.54 23.80 12.66
CA ILE A 469 -7.68 24.02 11.74
C ILE A 469 -7.93 22.77 10.88
N HIS A 470 -6.88 22.05 10.48
CA HIS A 470 -7.01 20.90 9.60
C HIS A 470 -7.19 19.57 10.36
N ILE A 471 -6.62 19.43 11.55
CA ILE A 471 -6.76 18.21 12.36
C ILE A 471 -8.08 18.16 13.14
N VAL A 472 -8.52 19.27 13.72
CA VAL A 472 -9.69 19.28 14.62
C VAL A 472 -10.96 18.77 13.92
N PRO A 473 -11.30 19.17 12.68
CA PRO A 473 -12.45 18.61 11.97
C PRO A 473 -12.38 17.10 11.79
N LEU A 474 -11.20 16.54 11.54
CA LEU A 474 -11.00 15.09 11.46
C LEU A 474 -11.21 14.40 12.81
N LEU A 475 -10.70 14.98 13.91
CA LEU A 475 -10.92 14.43 15.25
C LEU A 475 -12.40 14.48 15.64
N LEU A 476 -13.11 15.56 15.30
CA LEU A 476 -14.55 15.68 15.53
C LEU A 476 -15.35 14.66 14.71
N LEU A 477 -14.99 14.47 13.43
CA LEU A 477 -15.54 13.41 12.58
C LEU A 477 -15.34 12.03 13.20
N GLN A 478 -14.12 11.72 13.62
CA GLN A 478 -13.79 10.44 14.25
C GLN A 478 -14.53 10.24 15.56
N TRP A 479 -14.62 11.27 16.39
CA TRP A 479 -15.40 11.24 17.64
C TRP A 479 -16.89 10.98 17.37
N ALA A 480 -17.48 11.69 16.41
CA ALA A 480 -18.89 11.52 16.03
C ALA A 480 -19.20 10.11 15.49
N THR A 481 -18.23 9.47 14.84
CA THR A 481 -18.35 8.13 14.22
C THR A 481 -17.78 7.00 15.07
N ALA A 482 -17.17 7.30 16.23
CA ALA A 482 -16.53 6.29 17.07
C ALA A 482 -17.53 5.21 17.53
N LYS A 483 -18.77 5.61 17.83
CA LYS A 483 -19.85 4.72 18.26
C LYS A 483 -20.34 3.79 17.15
N SER A 484 -20.42 4.27 15.91
CA SER A 484 -20.82 3.46 14.76
C SER A 484 -19.72 2.49 14.30
N ARG A 485 -18.48 2.70 14.76
CA ARG A 485 -17.29 1.94 14.31
C ARG A 485 -17.12 1.95 12.80
N ASP A 486 -17.58 3.03 12.16
CA ASP A 486 -17.47 3.25 10.73
C ASP A 486 -17.34 4.75 10.46
N GLU A 487 -16.19 5.16 9.94
CA GLU A 487 -15.85 6.58 9.67
C GLU A 487 -16.82 7.24 8.69
N ILE A 488 -17.67 6.47 8.00
CA ILE A 488 -18.65 6.98 7.03
C ILE A 488 -20.08 7.11 7.56
N GLU A 489 -20.42 6.45 8.67
CA GLU A 489 -21.81 6.31 9.11
C GLU A 489 -22.12 7.22 10.30
N PHE A 490 -22.84 8.31 10.01
CA PHE A 490 -23.51 9.17 10.99
C PHE A 490 -24.93 8.68 11.31
N THR A 491 -25.22 7.38 11.15
CA THR A 491 -26.58 6.81 11.23
C THR A 491 -27.28 7.04 12.57
N HIS A 492 -26.54 7.32 13.63
CA HIS A 492 -27.07 7.63 14.95
C HIS A 492 -27.56 9.09 15.09
N PHE A 493 -27.23 9.97 14.14
CA PHE A 493 -27.67 11.36 14.13
C PHE A 493 -28.96 11.53 13.29
N PRO A 494 -29.79 12.54 13.61
CA PRO A 494 -30.92 12.91 12.76
C PRO A 494 -30.47 13.22 11.33
N TRP A 495 -31.31 12.92 10.34
CA TRP A 495 -30.93 13.04 8.92
C TRP A 495 -30.42 14.45 8.56
N VAL A 496 -31.03 15.51 9.10
CA VAL A 496 -30.59 16.91 8.87
C VAL A 496 -29.14 17.13 9.33
N VAL A 497 -28.80 16.63 10.52
CA VAL A 497 -27.44 16.76 11.08
C VAL A 497 -26.43 15.98 10.23
N ARG A 498 -26.82 14.78 9.78
CA ARG A 498 -25.99 13.97 8.89
C ARG A 498 -25.73 14.67 7.55
N GLU A 499 -26.76 15.15 6.87
CA GLU A 499 -26.60 15.79 5.56
C GLU A 499 -25.84 17.12 5.69
N ALA A 500 -26.09 17.89 6.76
CA ALA A 500 -25.29 19.07 7.07
C ALA A 500 -23.81 18.72 7.31
N GLY A 501 -23.53 17.61 7.99
CA GLY A 501 -22.17 17.08 8.17
C GLY A 501 -21.49 16.78 6.84
N TYR A 502 -22.14 16.06 5.93
CA TYR A 502 -21.60 15.80 4.60
C TYR A 502 -21.41 17.07 3.78
N LEU A 503 -22.34 18.03 3.85
CA LEU A 503 -22.20 19.32 3.18
C LEU A 503 -20.99 20.11 3.71
N ILE A 504 -20.78 20.13 5.03
CA ILE A 504 -19.60 20.78 5.64
C ILE A 504 -18.32 20.12 5.14
N LEU A 505 -18.23 18.78 5.14
CA LEU A 505 -17.06 18.06 4.60
C LEU A 505 -16.82 18.41 3.13
N PHE A 506 -17.87 18.48 2.32
CA PHE A 506 -17.78 18.89 0.93
C PHE A 506 -17.26 20.31 0.77
N LEU A 507 -17.78 21.27 1.56
CA LEU A 507 -17.32 22.66 1.52
C LEU A 507 -15.85 22.76 1.92
N LEU A 508 -15.41 22.06 2.98
CA LEU A 508 -14.01 22.02 3.40
C LEU A 508 -13.10 21.53 2.29
N VAL A 509 -13.48 20.46 1.58
CA VAL A 509 -12.75 19.98 0.40
C VAL A 509 -12.75 21.03 -0.70
N ALA A 510 -13.90 21.60 -1.05
CA ALA A 510 -14.05 22.54 -2.16
C ALA A 510 -13.30 23.88 -1.93
N THR A 511 -13.14 24.31 -0.67
CA THR A 511 -12.42 25.54 -0.31
C THR A 511 -10.94 25.31 -0.01
N SER A 512 -10.49 24.05 0.05
CA SER A 512 -9.05 23.76 0.20
C SER A 512 -8.34 24.17 -1.09
N ALA A 513 -7.31 24.99 -0.97
CA ALA A 513 -6.43 25.25 -2.10
C ALA A 513 -5.82 23.92 -2.54
N VAL A 514 -6.07 23.50 -3.78
CA VAL A 514 -5.49 22.29 -4.35
C VAL A 514 -4.00 22.55 -4.57
N SER A 515 -3.18 22.30 -3.56
CA SER A 515 -1.78 21.97 -3.83
C SER A 515 -1.76 20.50 -4.23
N ASP A 516 -1.41 20.18 -5.48
CA ASP A 516 -1.21 18.82 -5.97
C ASP A 516 -0.01 18.17 -5.24
N ALA A 517 -0.18 17.85 -3.95
CA ALA A 517 0.79 17.13 -3.16
C ALA A 517 0.69 15.65 -3.53
N GLU A 518 1.78 15.11 -4.09
CA GLU A 518 1.86 13.70 -4.45
C GLU A 518 1.54 12.78 -3.26
N PHE A 519 0.97 11.62 -3.57
CA PHE A 519 0.75 10.57 -2.57
C PHE A 519 2.08 10.17 -1.93
N ILE A 520 2.13 10.11 -0.61
CA ILE A 520 3.35 10.00 0.18
C ILE A 520 4.16 8.73 -0.14
N TYR A 521 3.50 7.64 -0.52
CA TYR A 521 4.18 6.40 -0.92
C TYR A 521 4.90 6.48 -2.26
N PHE A 522 4.63 7.48 -3.09
CA PHE A 522 5.43 7.70 -4.31
C PHE A 522 6.76 8.40 -4.02
N GLN A 523 6.96 8.87 -2.79
CA GLN A 523 8.21 9.51 -2.36
C GLN A 523 9.25 8.52 -1.80
N PHE A 524 8.93 7.23 -1.67
CA PHE A 524 9.74 6.22 -0.95
C PHE A 524 10.16 5.00 -1.77
#